data_AF-A0A2G4FA88-F1
#
_entry.id   AF-A0A2G4FA88-F1
#
_cell.length_a   1.000
_cell.length_b   1.000
_cell.length_c   1.000
_cell.angle_alpha   90.00
_cell.angle_beta   90.00
_cell.angle_gamma   90.00
#
_symmetry.space_group_name_H-M   'P 1'
#
loop_
_entity.id
_entity.type
_entity.pdbx_description
1 polymer ?
#
loop_
_entity_poly.entity_id
_entity_poly.type
_entity_poly.pdbx_seq_one_letter_code
_entity_poly.pdbx_strand_id
1 'polypeptide(L)'
;MALTVVNPDSMPHNWVLTKPDALEAVTLLSAKMASEPDAYFRHYVPETTDILCHTRLLDAGKKTTVFFDAPKVPGRYPYLCTFPGHAQIMHGVLIVE
;
A
#
# COMPACT_ATOMS: atom_id res chain seq x y z
N MET A 1 9.27 8.47 10.95
CA MET A 1 9.57 8.91 9.56
C MET A 1 8.34 9.51 8.90
N ALA A 2 8.51 10.31 7.85
CA ALA A 2 7.41 10.86 7.06
C ALA A 2 7.63 10.53 5.57
N LEU A 3 6.61 9.98 4.92
CA LEU A 3 6.61 9.73 3.48
C LEU A 3 5.49 10.54 2.84
N THR A 4 5.83 11.38 1.87
CA THR A 4 4.83 12.08 1.05
C THR A 4 4.63 11.34 -0.26
N VAL A 5 3.40 10.88 -0.48
CA VAL A 5 2.96 10.25 -1.72
C VAL A 5 2.23 11.29 -2.54
N VAL A 6 2.64 11.44 -3.80
CA VAL A 6 2.02 12.32 -4.79
C VAL A 6 1.47 11.43 -5.89
N ASN A 7 0.20 11.61 -6.26
CA ASN A 7 -0.43 10.94 -7.39
C ASN A 7 -0.51 11.90 -8.59
N PRO A 8 0.48 11.89 -9.51
CA PRO A 8 0.41 12.65 -10.75
C PRO A 8 -0.41 11.95 -11.85
N ASP A 9 -0.83 10.70 -11.64
CA ASP A 9 -1.58 9.89 -12.61
C ASP A 9 -3.07 10.30 -12.64
N SER A 10 -3.77 9.84 -13.66
CA SER A 10 -5.22 9.83 -13.84
C SER A 10 -5.96 8.80 -13.00
N MET A 11 -5.31 7.69 -12.59
CA MET A 11 -5.92 6.62 -11.82
C MET A 11 -5.74 6.82 -10.30
N PRO A 12 -6.62 6.26 -9.45
CA PRO A 12 -6.43 6.30 -8.01
C PRO A 12 -5.27 5.40 -7.55
N HIS A 13 -4.49 5.87 -6.58
CA HIS A 13 -3.37 5.12 -6.01
C HIS A 13 -3.32 5.23 -4.50
N ASN A 14 -2.92 4.15 -3.83
CA ASN A 14 -2.51 4.19 -2.45
C ASN A 14 -1.07 3.67 -2.34
N TRP A 15 -0.51 3.74 -1.14
CA TRP A 15 0.77 3.15 -0.80
C TRP A 15 0.60 2.36 0.48
N VAL A 16 0.96 1.08 0.45
CA VAL A 16 0.83 0.14 1.56
C VAL A 16 2.20 -0.46 1.83
N LEU A 17 2.71 -0.34 3.06
CA LEU A 17 3.93 -1.01 3.51
C LEU A 17 3.58 -2.32 4.19
N THR A 18 4.32 -3.37 3.87
CA THR A 18 4.09 -4.72 4.39
C THR A 18 5.28 -5.25 5.15
N LYS A 19 5.05 -6.31 5.95
CA LYS A 19 6.09 -7.15 6.52
C LYS A 19 6.93 -7.82 5.40
N PRO A 20 8.16 -8.27 5.72
CA PRO A 20 8.92 -9.11 4.79
C PRO A 20 8.09 -10.31 4.30
N ASP A 21 8.31 -10.71 3.05
CA ASP A 21 7.67 -11.85 2.39
C ASP A 21 6.14 -11.78 2.22
N ALA A 22 5.50 -10.65 2.56
CA ALA A 22 4.04 -10.50 2.50
C ALA A 22 3.49 -9.96 1.17
N LEU A 23 4.35 -9.63 0.20
CA LEU A 23 3.94 -8.99 -1.06
C LEU A 23 2.86 -9.80 -1.79
N GLU A 24 3.07 -11.10 -1.97
CA GLU A 24 2.14 -11.98 -2.69
C GLU A 24 0.81 -12.14 -1.94
N ALA A 25 0.88 -12.37 -0.63
CA ALA A 25 -0.31 -12.50 0.22
C ALA A 25 -1.19 -11.25 0.18
N VAL A 26 -0.59 -10.06 0.33
CA VAL A 26 -1.33 -8.78 0.30
C VAL A 26 -1.84 -8.48 -1.11
N THR A 27 -1.11 -8.86 -2.17
CA THR A 27 -1.59 -8.78 -3.56
C THR A 27 -2.84 -9.62 -3.76
N LEU A 28 -2.86 -10.88 -3.31
CA LEU A 28 -4.03 -11.74 -3.43
C LEU A 28 -5.22 -11.23 -2.61
N LEU A 29 -4.98 -10.77 -1.38
CA LEU A 29 -6.03 -10.20 -0.54
C LEU A 29 -6.64 -8.93 -1.15
N SER A 30 -5.81 -8.04 -1.71
CA SER A 30 -6.29 -6.83 -2.40
C SER A 30 -7.09 -7.15 -3.67
N ALA A 31 -6.70 -8.18 -4.42
CA ALA A 31 -7.48 -8.65 -5.57
C ALA A 31 -8.83 -9.24 -5.14
N LYS A 32 -8.86 -10.03 -4.06
CA LYS A 32 -10.11 -10.61 -3.53
C LYS A 32 -11.07 -9.53 -3.04
N MET A 33 -10.57 -8.54 -2.29
CA MET A 33 -11.41 -7.48 -1.75
C MET A 33 -11.95 -6.52 -2.82
N ALA A 34 -11.40 -6.49 -4.04
CA ALA A 34 -11.77 -5.53 -5.08
C ALA A 34 -13.27 -5.55 -5.43
N SER A 35 -13.93 -6.69 -5.21
CA SER A 35 -15.36 -6.90 -5.45
C SER A 35 -16.26 -6.63 -4.24
N GLU A 36 -15.69 -6.33 -3.07
CA GLU A 36 -16.44 -6.06 -1.85
C GLU A 36 -17.13 -4.67 -1.95
N PRO A 37 -18.39 -4.54 -1.52
CA PRO A 37 -19.16 -3.30 -1.67
C PRO A 37 -18.57 -2.12 -0.87
N ASP A 38 -17.80 -2.41 0.18
CA ASP A 38 -17.15 -1.43 1.04
C ASP A 38 -15.66 -1.18 0.68
N ALA A 39 -15.11 -1.88 -0.32
CA ALA A 39 -13.68 -1.85 -0.65
C ALA A 39 -13.13 -0.44 -0.86
N TYR A 40 -13.91 0.42 -1.53
CA TYR A 40 -13.55 1.83 -1.74
C TYR A 40 -13.41 2.60 -0.42
N PHE A 41 -14.34 2.38 0.52
CA PHE A 41 -14.31 3.03 1.84
C PHE A 41 -13.15 2.54 2.70
N ARG A 42 -12.69 1.31 2.49
CA ARG A 42 -11.43 0.79 3.07
C ARG A 42 -10.19 1.17 2.27
N HIS A 43 -10.30 2.08 1.31
CA HIS A 43 -9.19 2.52 0.46
C HIS A 43 -8.49 1.40 -0.33
N TYR A 44 -9.21 0.30 -0.59
CA TYR A 44 -8.66 -0.93 -1.14
C TYR A 44 -7.53 -1.55 -0.32
N VAL A 45 -7.51 -1.31 1.00
CA VAL A 45 -6.54 -1.91 1.92
C VAL A 45 -7.20 -3.13 2.59
N PRO A 46 -6.67 -4.36 2.40
CA PRO A 46 -7.23 -5.55 3.01
C PRO A 46 -6.91 -5.61 4.51
N GLU A 47 -7.79 -6.22 5.29
CA GLU A 47 -7.52 -6.46 6.71
C GLU A 47 -6.54 -7.65 6.87
N THR A 48 -5.32 -7.36 7.32
CA THR A 48 -4.30 -8.35 7.67
C THR A 48 -3.28 -7.73 8.62
N THR A 49 -2.68 -8.56 9.46
CA THR A 49 -1.55 -8.15 10.31
C THR A 49 -0.26 -7.92 9.52
N ASP A 50 -0.22 -8.24 8.24
CA ASP A 50 0.98 -8.10 7.40
C ASP A 50 1.20 -6.67 6.91
N ILE A 51 0.20 -5.80 7.03
CA ILE A 51 0.31 -4.39 6.69
C ILE A 51 0.81 -3.62 7.90
N LEU A 52 1.93 -2.90 7.71
CA LEU A 52 2.58 -2.11 8.75
C LEU A 52 2.03 -0.68 8.82
N CYS A 53 1.82 -0.07 7.65
CA CYS A 53 1.18 1.22 7.52
C CYS A 53 0.70 1.42 6.08
N HIS A 54 -0.21 2.38 5.87
CA HIS A 54 -0.69 2.72 4.54
C HIS A 54 -1.15 4.17 4.46
N THR A 55 -1.33 4.66 3.23
CA THR A 55 -2.04 5.90 2.97
C THR A 55 -3.52 5.65 2.75
N ARG A 56 -4.32 6.73 2.77
CA ARG A 56 -5.63 6.72 2.08
C ARG A 56 -5.43 6.50 0.56
N LEU A 57 -6.51 6.13 -0.12
CA LEU A 57 -6.57 6.18 -1.58
C LEU A 57 -6.50 7.64 -2.03
N LEU A 58 -5.64 7.93 -3.01
CA LEU A 58 -5.43 9.24 -3.57
C LEU A 58 -6.01 9.30 -4.97
N ASP A 59 -6.98 10.19 -5.18
CA ASP A 59 -7.44 10.55 -6.51
C ASP A 59 -6.34 11.28 -7.30
N ALA A 60 -6.57 11.44 -8.59
CA ALA A 60 -5.68 12.13 -9.52
C ALA A 60 -5.30 13.54 -9.01
N GLY A 61 -4.01 13.87 -9.13
CA GLY A 61 -3.44 15.17 -8.74
C GLY A 61 -3.39 15.42 -7.22
N LYS A 62 -3.75 14.45 -6.38
CA LYS A 62 -3.71 14.59 -4.92
C LYS A 62 -2.38 14.13 -4.34
N LYS A 63 -2.12 14.59 -3.11
CA LYS A 63 -0.99 14.13 -2.29
C LYS A 63 -1.44 13.86 -0.85
N THR A 64 -0.68 13.03 -0.16
CA THR A 64 -0.80 12.84 1.29
C THR A 64 0.55 12.56 1.90
N THR A 65 0.67 12.82 3.20
CA THR A 65 1.82 12.42 3.99
C THR A 65 1.37 11.37 4.99
N VAL A 66 2.10 10.25 5.06
CA VAL A 66 1.96 9.24 6.12
C VAL A 66 3.14 9.37 7.07
N PHE A 67 2.84 9.37 8.36
CA PHE A 67 3.84 9.35 9.43
C PHE A 67 3.83 7.96 10.04
N PHE A 68 4.99 7.32 10.09
CA PHE A 68 5.13 5.96 10.60
C PHE A 68 6.53 5.75 11.18
N ASP A 69 6.64 4.83 12.14
CA ASP A 69 7.92 4.36 12.62
C ASP A 69 8.51 3.39 11.61
N ALA A 70 9.77 3.62 11.22
CA ALA A 70 10.48 2.66 10.40
C ALA A 70 10.58 1.32 11.16
N PRO A 71 10.49 0.18 10.46
CA PRO A 71 10.76 -1.11 11.09
C PRO A 71 12.11 -1.09 11.80
N LYS A 72 12.17 -1.68 13.00
CA LYS A 72 13.40 -1.71 13.81
C LYS A 72 14.38 -2.80 13.41
N VAL A 73 13.88 -3.80 12.67
CA VAL A 73 14.68 -4.94 12.22
C VAL A 73 15.19 -4.62 10.81
N PRO A 74 16.51 -4.61 10.58
CA PRO A 74 17.06 -4.46 9.24
C PRO A 74 16.47 -5.50 8.29
N GLY A 75 16.19 -5.09 7.06
CA GLY A 75 15.54 -5.98 6.10
C GLY A 75 14.85 -5.29 4.94
N ARG A 76 14.17 -6.10 4.14
CA ARG A 76 13.47 -5.70 2.91
C ARG A 76 11.98 -5.76 3.17
N TYR A 77 11.34 -4.59 3.16
CA TYR A 77 9.92 -4.41 3.43
C TYR A 77 9.22 -4.01 2.13
N PRO A 78 8.44 -4.91 1.51
CA PRO A 78 7.73 -4.58 0.29
C PRO A 78 6.70 -3.49 0.54
N TYR A 79 6.57 -2.58 -0.42
CA TYR A 79 5.43 -1.69 -0.52
C TYR A 79 4.73 -1.86 -1.86
N LEU A 80 3.42 -1.63 -1.89
CA LEU A 80 2.59 -1.82 -3.09
C LEU A 80 1.40 -0.85 -3.11
N CYS A 81 0.85 -0.64 -4.32
CA CYS A 81 -0.47 -0.06 -4.50
C CYS A 81 -1.51 -1.19 -4.56
N THR A 82 -2.47 -1.19 -3.63
CA THR A 82 -3.52 -2.23 -3.53
C THR A 82 -4.82 -1.86 -4.24
N PHE A 83 -4.87 -0.72 -4.95
CA PHE A 83 -5.97 -0.44 -5.87
C PHE A 83 -6.07 -1.58 -6.91
N PRO A 84 -7.29 -2.02 -7.30
CA PRO A 84 -7.48 -3.25 -8.06
C PRO A 84 -6.58 -3.35 -9.31
N GLY A 85 -5.81 -4.43 -9.39
CA GLY A 85 -4.87 -4.71 -10.48
C GLY A 85 -3.51 -4.02 -10.40
N HIS A 86 -3.37 -2.94 -9.62
CA HIS A 86 -2.13 -2.15 -9.62
C HIS A 86 -0.94 -2.89 -8.98
N ALA A 87 -1.20 -3.72 -7.98
CA ALA A 87 -0.17 -4.49 -7.26
C ALA A 87 0.69 -5.40 -8.16
N GLN A 88 0.24 -5.73 -9.38
CA GLN A 88 0.98 -6.57 -10.33
C GLN A 88 2.25 -5.91 -10.87
N ILE A 89 2.29 -4.58 -10.91
CA ILE A 89 3.42 -3.81 -11.45
C ILE A 89 3.87 -2.70 -10.51
N MET A 90 2.98 -2.23 -9.63
CA MET A 90 3.20 -1.04 -8.82
C MET A 90 3.57 -1.43 -7.39
N HIS A 91 4.78 -1.96 -7.27
CA HIS A 91 5.38 -2.37 -6.01
C HIS A 91 6.89 -2.07 -5.98
N GLY A 92 7.44 -1.98 -4.79
CA GLY A 92 8.87 -1.76 -4.56
C GLY A 92 9.27 -2.24 -3.17
N VAL A 93 10.48 -1.88 -2.75
CA VAL A 93 11.03 -2.32 -1.46
C VAL A 93 11.59 -1.13 -0.70
N LEU A 94 11.16 -0.98 0.55
CA LEU A 94 11.84 -0.17 1.56
C LEU A 94 12.94 -1.04 2.18
N ILE A 95 14.20 -0.59 2.06
CA ILE A 95 15.34 -1.25 2.70
C ILE A 95 15.62 -0.51 4.02
N VAL A 96 15.68 -1.27 5.11
CA VAL A 96 16.07 -0.79 6.42
C VAL A 96 17.44 -1.37 6.74
N GLU A 97 18.39 -0.52 7.12
CA GLU A 97 19.78 -0.85 7.48
C GLU A 97 20.13 -0.32 8.87
#